data_AF-R8B9V4-F1
#
_entry.id   AF-R8B9V4-F1
#
_cell.length_a   1.000
_cell.length_b   1.000
_cell.length_c   1.000
_cell.angle_alpha   90.00
_cell.angle_beta   90.00
_cell.angle_gamma   90.00
#
_symmetry.space_group_name_H-M   'P 1'
#
loop_
_entity.id
_entity.type
_entity.pdbx_description
1 polymer ?
#
loop_
_entity_poly.entity_id
_entity_poly.type
_entity_poly.pdbx_seq_one_letter_code
_entity_poly.pdbx_strand_id
1 'polypeptide(L)'
;MSDDTILMDTGLPEGGLPAMALLPPGLASARSAHDEARRISTELRVAFEALSREVEPEVEPNEEEGEPDPKAARQLALLGVELASREKNALELERTVIAEERDSGIINGKTATVRLHDLNKRYLSAGDDLWRHQKKKIRSDDTGLVRLFDPRSNQVSECILAIYKKCDGLEKMPRRPSHWGADARKWYSGNGDEHGLEAQECTWCHISGQWHPKSDIEAARIVPFFPDVAEIGEILFGSKKESLIREGNSLLMSKLIKSWFDKYDLVIVPVDVNELPITRWKTELLNRHMRKCYYTASHMAEELDGKELVFLNDNRPVSRFVYFHFVMALIRIKDTKKDGWENVWARYYEQRPFPTPGPYMRRSMLLALATHFGAADMNVVESWIQDNGFESPLKLTEDETTEVARRVHETVEAAYARAEHLEDPDHGDPEDVSDDNSEQ
;
A
#
# COMPACT_ATOMS: atom_id res chain seq x y z
N MET A 1 39.17 -2.02 72.11
CA MET A 1 40.49 -2.38 71.56
C MET A 1 40.57 -1.71 70.22
N SER A 2 41.40 -0.68 70.17
CA SER A 2 41.64 0.18 69.03
C SER A 2 42.52 -0.55 68.03
N ASP A 3 42.17 -0.50 66.74
CA ASP A 3 43.09 -0.85 65.66
C ASP A 3 43.13 0.32 64.67
N ASP A 4 44.23 1.06 64.76
CA ASP A 4 44.63 2.15 63.88
C ASP A 4 45.06 1.58 62.52
N THR A 5 44.30 1.88 61.47
CA THR A 5 44.73 1.60 60.09
C THR A 5 45.31 2.86 59.48
N ILE A 6 46.63 2.83 59.28
CA ILE A 6 47.45 3.89 58.70
C ILE A 6 47.10 4.07 57.22
N LEU A 7 46.62 5.28 56.87
CA LEU A 7 46.38 5.73 55.51
C LEU A 7 47.72 6.15 54.88
N MET A 8 48.22 5.42 53.89
CA MET A 8 49.33 5.87 53.05
C MET A 8 48.80 6.66 51.87
N ASP A 9 49.04 7.97 51.92
CA ASP A 9 48.81 8.93 50.85
C ASP A 9 49.85 8.72 49.73
N THR A 10 49.37 8.31 48.56
CA THR A 10 50.17 8.17 47.35
C THR A 10 49.87 9.35 46.45
N GLY A 11 50.71 10.38 46.57
CA GLY A 11 50.64 11.57 45.74
C GLY A 11 50.70 11.21 44.25
N LEU A 12 49.56 11.38 43.56
CA LEU A 12 49.47 11.35 42.11
C LEU A 12 50.04 12.66 41.53
N PRO A 13 50.96 12.59 40.55
CA PRO A 13 51.54 13.78 39.94
C PRO A 13 50.51 14.53 39.10
N GLU A 14 50.57 15.86 39.19
CA GLU A 14 49.75 16.82 38.45
C GLU A 14 49.71 16.51 36.94
N GLY A 15 48.49 16.51 36.41
CA GLY A 15 48.16 16.12 35.04
C GLY A 15 48.89 16.97 34.00
N GLY A 16 49.79 16.33 33.26
CA GLY A 16 50.24 16.83 31.97
C GLY A 16 49.03 16.95 31.03
N LEU A 17 48.90 18.11 30.37
CA LEU A 17 47.88 18.37 29.36
C LEU A 17 47.87 17.19 28.36
N PRO A 18 46.72 16.53 28.15
CA PRO A 18 46.64 15.44 27.19
C PRO A 18 47.09 15.96 25.83
N ALA A 19 48.11 15.32 25.26
CA ALA A 19 48.59 15.62 23.93
C ALA A 19 47.40 15.70 22.98
N MET A 20 47.22 16.83 22.30
CA MET A 20 46.15 17.01 21.31
C MET A 20 46.33 15.94 20.24
N ALA A 21 45.59 14.83 20.37
CA ALA A 21 45.53 13.81 19.35
C ALA A 21 45.01 14.48 18.07
N LEU A 22 45.88 14.56 17.06
CA LEU A 22 45.54 15.13 15.77
C LEU A 22 44.34 14.37 15.22
N LEU A 23 43.23 15.07 14.97
CA LEU A 23 42.04 14.51 14.34
C LEU A 23 42.42 13.91 12.97
N PRO A 24 41.89 12.73 12.62
CA PRO A 24 42.08 12.17 11.28
C PRO A 24 41.68 13.19 10.21
N PRO A 25 42.49 13.40 9.16
CA PRO A 25 42.22 14.42 8.13
C PRO A 25 40.83 14.30 7.51
N GLY A 26 40.35 13.06 7.27
CA GLY A 26 39.00 12.80 6.73
C GLY A 26 37.88 13.31 7.62
N LEU A 27 38.00 13.09 8.94
CA LEU A 27 37.02 13.56 9.92
C LEU A 27 36.98 15.09 10.02
N ALA A 28 38.15 15.74 9.98
CA ALA A 28 38.22 17.20 10.01
C ALA A 28 37.51 17.83 8.80
N SER A 29 37.74 17.28 7.60
CA SER A 29 37.05 17.72 6.37
C SER A 29 35.55 17.45 6.41
N ALA A 30 35.12 16.26 6.87
CA ALA A 30 33.70 15.91 6.96
C ALA A 30 32.93 16.81 7.94
N ARG A 31 33.52 17.11 9.11
CA ARG A 31 32.94 18.04 10.10
C ARG A 31 32.81 19.45 9.54
N SER A 32 33.87 19.96 8.90
CA SER A 32 33.83 21.30 8.29
C SER A 32 32.75 21.43 7.21
N ALA A 33 32.54 20.39 6.39
CA ALA A 33 31.48 20.39 5.38
C ALA A 33 30.08 20.33 6.00
N HIS A 34 29.91 19.51 7.04
CA HIS A 34 28.64 19.41 7.79
C HIS A 34 28.28 20.72 8.48
N ASP A 35 29.24 21.38 9.12
CA ASP A 35 29.03 22.65 9.81
C ASP A 35 28.62 23.77 8.82
N GLU A 36 29.27 23.82 7.65
CA GLU A 36 28.91 24.75 6.58
C GLU A 36 27.48 24.51 6.09
N ALA A 37 27.11 23.25 5.81
CA ALA A 37 25.76 22.90 5.35
C ALA A 37 24.68 23.24 6.41
N ARG A 38 24.99 23.02 7.70
CA ARG A 38 24.11 23.38 8.81
C ARG A 38 23.93 24.89 8.94
N ARG A 39 25.00 25.68 8.74
CA ARG A 39 24.91 27.15 8.74
C ARG A 39 23.96 27.64 7.64
N ILE A 40 24.14 27.16 6.41
CA ILE A 40 23.29 27.52 5.26
C ILE A 40 21.82 27.15 5.52
N SER A 41 21.57 25.94 6.04
CA SER A 41 20.20 25.51 6.40
C SER A 41 19.57 26.41 7.46
N THR A 42 20.35 26.85 8.47
CA THR A 42 19.86 27.75 9.52
C THR A 42 19.49 29.11 8.95
N GLU A 43 20.32 29.68 8.07
CA GLU A 43 20.03 30.95 7.39
C GLU A 43 18.75 30.87 6.53
N LEU A 44 18.61 29.77 5.76
CA LEU A 44 17.40 29.52 4.96
C LEU A 44 16.15 29.36 5.82
N ARG A 45 16.26 28.72 6.99
CA ARG A 45 15.14 28.54 7.91
C ARG A 45 14.65 29.89 8.45
N VAL A 46 15.56 30.77 8.84
CA VAL A 46 15.21 32.13 9.27
C VAL A 46 14.51 32.90 8.15
N ALA A 47 15.02 32.81 6.92
CA ALA A 47 14.38 33.43 5.76
C ALA A 47 12.99 32.84 5.46
N PHE A 48 12.86 31.51 5.56
CA PHE A 48 11.60 30.80 5.36
C PHE A 48 10.56 31.20 6.40
N GLU A 49 10.91 31.23 7.68
CA GLU A 49 10.01 31.63 8.76
C GLU A 49 9.58 33.10 8.64
N ALA A 50 10.50 33.99 8.27
CA ALA A 50 10.18 35.40 8.03
C ALA A 50 9.13 35.54 6.92
N LEU A 51 9.37 34.90 5.77
CA LEU A 51 8.43 34.93 4.64
C LEU A 51 7.12 34.20 4.97
N SER A 52 7.17 33.12 5.75
CA SER A 52 5.98 32.38 6.16
C SER A 52 5.05 33.24 6.99
N ARG A 53 5.57 34.07 7.92
CA ARG A 53 4.76 35.00 8.72
C ARG A 53 4.11 36.10 7.88
N GLU A 54 4.75 36.50 6.79
CA GLU A 54 4.21 37.50 5.86
C GLU A 54 3.12 36.93 4.95
N VAL A 55 3.28 35.69 4.50
CA VAL A 55 2.40 35.05 3.51
C VAL A 55 1.23 34.30 4.14
N GLU A 56 1.48 33.66 5.29
CA GLU A 56 0.52 32.84 6.04
C GLU A 56 0.46 33.39 7.48
N PRO A 57 -0.09 34.59 7.72
CA PRO A 57 -0.15 35.17 9.06
C PRO A 57 -1.03 34.29 9.95
N GLU A 58 -0.67 34.15 11.23
CA GLU A 58 -1.54 33.48 12.20
C GLU A 58 -2.81 34.31 12.40
N VAL A 59 -3.93 33.79 11.92
CA VAL A 59 -5.26 34.40 12.07
C VAL A 59 -5.94 33.81 13.30
N GLU A 60 -6.62 34.66 14.09
CA GLU A 60 -7.39 34.20 15.25
C GLU A 60 -8.50 33.21 14.80
N PRO A 61 -8.87 32.19 15.59
CA PRO A 61 -9.77 31.11 15.16
C PRO A 61 -11.15 31.53 14.62
N ASN A 62 -11.54 32.78 14.82
CA ASN A 62 -12.85 33.34 14.45
C ASN A 62 -12.80 34.26 13.22
N GLU A 63 -11.63 34.49 12.62
CA GLU A 63 -11.44 35.33 11.44
C GLU A 63 -11.24 34.47 10.18
N GLU A 64 -11.81 34.92 9.06
CA GLU A 64 -11.73 34.22 7.78
C GLU A 64 -10.36 34.50 7.14
N GLU A 65 -9.54 33.45 6.92
CA GLU A 65 -8.25 33.58 6.24
C GLU A 65 -8.46 34.14 4.83
N GLY A 66 -7.88 35.33 4.56
CA GLY A 66 -7.84 35.88 3.22
C GLY A 66 -6.98 35.01 2.29
N GLU A 67 -7.38 34.86 1.03
CA GLU A 67 -6.58 34.13 0.05
C GLU A 67 -5.18 34.77 -0.08
N PRO A 68 -4.09 34.03 0.20
CA PRO A 68 -2.74 34.58 0.14
C PRO A 68 -2.36 34.95 -1.29
N ASP A 69 -1.55 35.99 -1.47
CA ASP A 69 -1.03 36.40 -2.78
C ASP A 69 -0.37 35.19 -3.47
N PRO A 70 -0.88 34.73 -4.63
CA PRO A 70 -0.35 33.57 -5.33
C PRO A 70 1.16 33.66 -5.61
N LYS A 71 1.67 34.88 -5.84
CA LYS A 71 3.09 35.12 -6.11
C LYS A 71 3.94 34.93 -4.85
N ALA A 72 3.46 35.42 -3.71
CA ALA A 72 4.14 35.29 -2.43
C ALA A 72 4.10 33.83 -1.93
N ALA A 73 2.96 33.14 -2.09
CA ALA A 73 2.81 31.70 -1.82
C ALA A 73 3.79 30.85 -2.65
N ARG A 74 3.98 31.21 -3.93
CA ARG A 74 4.98 30.57 -4.80
C ARG A 74 6.41 30.76 -4.30
N GLN A 75 6.76 31.97 -3.86
CA GLN A 75 8.09 32.27 -3.33
C GLN A 75 8.36 31.52 -2.04
N LEU A 76 7.38 31.48 -1.13
CA LEU A 76 7.47 30.69 0.10
C LEU A 76 7.69 29.21 -0.21
N ALA A 77 6.96 28.68 -1.19
CA ALA A 77 7.14 27.30 -1.63
C ALA A 77 8.53 27.04 -2.20
N LEU A 78 9.06 27.91 -3.07
CA LEU A 78 10.41 27.77 -3.61
C LEU A 78 11.48 27.75 -2.51
N LEU A 79 11.35 28.67 -1.54
CA LEU A 79 12.29 28.77 -0.42
C LEU A 79 12.23 27.54 0.49
N GLY A 80 11.04 27.00 0.73
CA GLY A 80 10.87 25.76 1.48
C GLY A 80 11.46 24.53 0.77
N VAL A 81 11.37 24.46 -0.57
CA VAL A 81 12.03 23.40 -1.35
C VAL A 81 13.55 23.48 -1.19
N GLU A 82 14.11 24.68 -1.27
CA GLU A 82 15.54 24.89 -1.09
C GLU A 82 15.99 24.53 0.33
N LEU A 83 15.29 25.01 1.35
CA LEU A 83 15.56 24.70 2.76
C LEU A 83 15.63 23.20 3.01
N ALA A 84 14.57 22.47 2.65
CA ALA A 84 14.49 21.04 2.88
C ALA A 84 15.55 20.24 2.08
N SER A 85 15.88 20.68 0.87
CA SER A 85 16.96 20.10 0.08
C SER A 85 18.32 20.27 0.76
N ARG A 86 18.59 21.45 1.34
CA ARG A 86 19.82 21.73 2.08
C ARG A 86 19.89 20.96 3.40
N GLU A 87 18.76 20.79 4.08
CA GLU A 87 18.68 19.95 5.28
C GLU A 87 19.01 18.49 5.00
N LYS A 88 18.48 17.91 3.90
CA LYS A 88 18.83 16.55 3.48
C LYS A 88 20.33 16.40 3.22
N ASN A 89 20.94 17.34 2.50
CA ASN A 89 22.38 17.34 2.25
C ASN A 89 23.18 17.42 3.57
N ALA A 90 22.80 18.31 4.49
CA ALA A 90 23.44 18.40 5.80
C ALA A 90 23.35 17.07 6.59
N LEU A 91 22.22 16.36 6.50
CA LEU A 91 22.05 15.06 7.15
C LEU A 91 22.90 13.95 6.50
N GLU A 92 23.08 13.97 5.17
CA GLU A 92 24.00 13.05 4.47
C GLU A 92 25.47 13.29 4.89
N LEU A 93 25.87 14.55 5.02
CA LEU A 93 27.19 14.91 5.54
C LEU A 93 27.35 14.47 7.00
N GLU A 94 26.31 14.62 7.84
CA GLU A 94 26.31 14.13 9.22
C GLU A 94 26.50 12.60 9.28
N ARG A 95 25.91 11.86 8.32
CA ARG A 95 26.07 10.41 8.21
C ARG A 95 27.53 10.04 7.91
N THR A 96 28.19 10.83 7.06
CA THR A 96 29.61 10.68 6.75
C THR A 96 30.48 10.94 7.98
N VAL A 97 30.16 11.99 8.76
CA VAL A 97 30.84 12.26 10.04
C VAL A 97 30.70 11.10 11.02
N ILE A 98 29.50 10.53 11.18
CA ILE A 98 29.28 9.37 12.07
C ILE A 98 30.11 8.16 11.63
N ALA A 99 30.21 7.90 10.32
CA ALA A 99 31.03 6.82 9.79
C ALA A 99 32.52 7.02 10.12
N GLU A 100 33.05 8.20 9.85
CA GLU A 100 34.45 8.56 10.16
C GLU A 100 34.76 8.51 11.67
N GLU A 101 33.83 8.97 12.52
CA GLU A 101 33.97 8.89 13.98
C GLU A 101 33.99 7.45 14.48
N ARG A 102 33.17 6.58 13.88
CA ARG A 102 33.14 5.15 14.21
C ARG A 102 34.43 4.47 13.78
N ASP A 103 34.87 4.73 12.56
CA ASP A 103 36.05 4.09 11.96
C ASP A 103 37.35 4.57 12.64
N SER A 104 37.36 5.80 13.16
CA SER A 104 38.44 6.36 13.98
C SER A 104 38.42 5.90 15.46
N GLY A 105 37.41 5.12 15.86
CA GLY A 105 37.25 4.65 17.25
C GLY A 105 36.82 5.72 18.26
N ILE A 106 36.38 6.89 17.79
CA ILE A 106 35.89 7.99 18.64
C ILE A 106 34.54 7.63 19.26
N ILE A 107 33.69 6.95 18.50
CA ILE A 107 32.42 6.41 18.99
C ILE A 107 32.39 4.90 18.83
N ASN A 108 31.78 4.20 19.80
CA ASN A 108 31.55 2.77 19.67
C ASN A 108 30.39 2.48 18.70
N GLY A 109 30.30 1.22 18.24
CA GLY A 109 29.28 0.79 17.28
C GLY A 109 27.85 1.01 17.77
N LYS A 110 27.56 0.80 19.06
CA LYS A 110 26.21 0.99 19.62
C LYS A 110 25.78 2.46 19.57
N THR A 111 26.66 3.38 19.94
CA THR A 111 26.43 4.83 19.85
C THR A 111 26.24 5.27 18.40
N ALA A 112 27.04 4.75 17.47
CA ALA A 112 26.89 5.02 16.04
C ALA A 112 25.52 4.58 15.51
N THR A 113 25.05 3.39 15.87
CA THR A 113 23.73 2.88 15.47
C THR A 113 22.59 3.76 15.97
N VAL A 114 22.62 4.19 17.24
CA VAL A 114 21.58 5.07 17.80
C VAL A 114 21.55 6.42 17.06
N ARG A 115 22.72 7.01 16.78
CA ARG A 115 22.80 8.27 16.03
C ARG A 115 22.33 8.12 14.58
N LEU A 116 22.69 7.03 13.91
CA LEU A 116 22.20 6.74 12.56
C LEU A 116 20.68 6.58 12.52
N HIS A 117 20.09 5.95 13.53
CA HIS A 117 18.65 5.82 13.64
C HIS A 117 17.95 7.18 13.78
N ASP A 118 18.42 8.06 14.68
CA ASP A 118 17.91 9.43 14.81
C ASP A 118 18.08 10.25 13.52
N LEU A 119 19.26 10.15 12.88
CA LEU A 119 19.57 10.82 11.64
C LEU A 119 18.63 10.37 10.51
N ASN A 120 18.35 9.08 10.41
CA ASN A 120 17.39 8.56 9.44
C ASN A 120 16.00 9.17 9.68
N LYS A 121 15.54 9.26 10.93
CA LYS A 121 14.25 9.90 11.27
C LYS A 121 14.21 11.37 10.82
N ARG A 122 15.28 12.14 11.09
CA ARG A 122 15.40 13.53 10.62
C ARG A 122 15.47 13.64 9.10
N TYR A 123 16.17 12.73 8.43
CA TYR A 123 16.29 12.70 6.97
C TYR A 123 14.93 12.44 6.30
N LEU A 124 14.13 11.57 6.90
CA LEU A 124 12.75 11.34 6.48
C LEU A 124 11.88 12.59 6.68
N SER A 125 12.00 13.26 7.83
CA SER A 125 11.29 14.52 8.10
C SER A 125 11.66 15.63 7.10
N ALA A 126 12.94 15.80 6.77
CA ALA A 126 13.38 16.77 5.77
C ALA A 126 12.89 16.39 4.36
N GLY A 127 12.85 15.09 4.04
CA GLY A 127 12.14 14.58 2.87
C GLY A 127 10.66 14.96 2.90
N ASP A 128 10.03 14.94 4.07
CA ASP A 128 8.65 15.37 4.25
C ASP A 128 8.45 16.85 3.92
N ASP A 129 9.31 17.73 4.41
CA ASP A 129 9.24 19.16 4.13
C ASP A 129 9.47 19.48 2.65
N LEU A 130 10.46 18.85 2.02
CA LEU A 130 10.79 19.08 0.61
C LEU A 130 9.58 18.94 -0.30
N TRP A 131 8.85 17.85 -0.13
CA TRP A 131 7.65 17.58 -0.91
C TRP A 131 6.48 18.50 -0.57
N ARG A 132 6.26 18.83 0.72
CA ARG A 132 5.22 19.79 1.13
C ARG A 132 5.39 21.08 0.35
N HIS A 133 6.63 21.55 0.24
CA HIS A 133 6.97 22.78 -0.48
C HIS A 133 6.92 22.61 -2.01
N GLN A 134 7.36 21.49 -2.57
CA GLN A 134 7.21 21.22 -4.01
C GLN A 134 5.74 21.21 -4.43
N LYS A 135 4.86 20.65 -3.62
CA LYS A 135 3.40 20.63 -3.87
C LYS A 135 2.80 22.03 -3.77
N LYS A 136 3.17 22.82 -2.74
CA LYS A 136 2.78 24.24 -2.65
C LYS A 136 3.21 24.98 -3.92
N LYS A 137 4.42 24.74 -4.42
CA LYS A 137 4.95 25.36 -5.65
C LYS A 137 4.13 24.97 -6.88
N ILE A 138 3.84 23.68 -7.07
CA ILE A 138 3.03 23.19 -8.20
C ILE A 138 1.63 23.81 -8.18
N ARG A 139 0.99 23.89 -7.00
CA ARG A 139 -0.33 24.53 -6.84
C ARG A 139 -0.31 26.01 -7.21
N SER A 140 0.78 26.71 -6.90
CA SER A 140 0.96 28.11 -7.28
C SER A 140 1.30 28.30 -8.76
N ASP A 141 1.80 27.27 -9.44
CA ASP A 141 2.22 27.32 -10.85
C ASP A 141 1.10 26.99 -11.85
N ASP A 142 0.04 26.29 -11.44
CA ASP A 142 -0.93 25.68 -12.36
C ASP A 142 -2.39 26.00 -11.98
N THR A 143 -2.96 27.05 -12.59
CA THR A 143 -4.35 27.52 -12.33
C THR A 143 -5.44 26.68 -13.01
N GLY A 144 -5.10 25.62 -13.75
CA GLY A 144 -6.09 24.93 -14.59
C GLY A 144 -5.93 23.41 -14.78
N LEU A 145 -4.80 22.80 -14.40
CA LEU A 145 -4.64 21.35 -14.55
C LEU A 145 -5.05 20.57 -13.30
N VAL A 146 -5.77 19.48 -13.57
CA VAL A 146 -6.38 18.54 -12.64
C VAL A 146 -5.41 18.13 -11.52
N ARG A 147 -5.90 18.30 -10.29
CA ARG A 147 -5.36 17.86 -8.99
C ARG A 147 -4.36 16.71 -9.12
N LEU A 148 -3.07 17.04 -9.02
CA LEU A 148 -2.04 16.06 -8.74
C LEU A 148 -2.29 15.53 -7.31
N PHE A 149 -2.54 14.23 -7.23
CA PHE A 149 -2.78 13.50 -5.99
C PHE A 149 -1.67 13.68 -4.96
N ASP A 150 -2.01 13.53 -3.68
CA ASP A 150 -1.06 13.45 -2.58
C ASP A 150 -0.62 11.99 -2.36
N PRO A 151 0.56 11.55 -2.84
CA PRO A 151 1.07 10.21 -2.57
C PRO A 151 1.39 9.96 -1.08
N ARG A 152 1.18 10.95 -0.18
CA ARG A 152 1.43 10.84 1.27
C ARG A 152 0.21 10.77 2.16
N SER A 153 -1.00 10.74 1.65
CA SER A 153 -2.00 10.10 2.49
C SER A 153 -1.59 8.63 2.58
N ASN A 154 -1.35 8.12 3.80
CA ASN A 154 -1.18 6.68 4.05
C ASN A 154 -2.23 5.86 3.29
N GLN A 155 -3.34 6.47 2.90
CA GLN A 155 -4.33 5.94 1.97
C GLN A 155 -3.79 5.22 0.73
N VAL A 156 -2.69 5.57 0.05
CA VAL A 156 -2.27 4.78 -1.15
C VAL A 156 -1.59 3.47 -0.73
N SER A 157 -0.65 3.52 0.21
CA SER A 157 0.00 2.33 0.75
C SER A 157 -0.95 1.48 1.61
N GLU A 158 -1.78 2.11 2.45
CA GLU A 158 -2.91 1.47 3.15
C GLU A 158 -4.00 1.01 2.20
N CYS A 159 -4.21 1.64 1.04
CA CYS A 159 -5.08 1.10 -0.01
C CYS A 159 -4.51 -0.21 -0.52
N ILE A 160 -3.26 -0.18 -0.96
CA ILE A 160 -2.58 -1.35 -1.52
C ILE A 160 -2.52 -2.46 -0.45
N LEU A 161 -2.27 -2.10 0.80
CA LEU A 161 -2.26 -3.05 1.92
C LEU A 161 -3.65 -3.49 2.35
N ALA A 162 -4.68 -2.66 2.24
CA ALA A 162 -6.06 -3.06 2.46
C ALA A 162 -6.57 -3.95 1.31
N ILE A 163 -6.17 -3.66 0.05
CA ILE A 163 -6.37 -4.54 -1.11
C ILE A 163 -5.75 -5.90 -0.80
N TYR A 164 -4.57 -5.86 -0.18
CA TYR A 164 -3.81 -7.05 0.17
C TYR A 164 -4.42 -7.81 1.35
N LYS A 165 -4.42 -7.26 2.56
CA LYS A 165 -4.79 -7.92 3.83
C LYS A 165 -6.28 -8.26 3.97
N LYS A 166 -7.20 -7.47 3.39
CA LYS A 166 -8.66 -7.74 3.55
C LYS A 166 -9.07 -9.10 2.98
N CYS A 167 -8.27 -9.68 2.09
CA CYS A 167 -8.51 -10.98 1.48
C CYS A 167 -8.05 -12.18 2.35
N ASP A 168 -7.31 -11.97 3.45
CA ASP A 168 -6.87 -13.04 4.36
C ASP A 168 -7.92 -13.38 5.44
N GLY A 169 -9.06 -12.67 5.45
CA GLY A 169 -10.12 -12.86 6.45
C GLY A 169 -9.79 -12.31 7.83
N LEU A 170 -8.68 -11.59 7.97
CA LEU A 170 -8.19 -11.05 9.25
C LEU A 170 -8.92 -9.77 9.71
N GLU A 171 -9.67 -9.11 8.83
CA GLU A 171 -10.39 -7.87 9.14
C GLU A 171 -11.89 -7.98 8.87
N LYS A 172 -12.72 -7.43 9.77
CA LYS A 172 -14.17 -7.31 9.55
C LYS A 172 -14.43 -6.35 8.39
N MET A 173 -15.06 -6.85 7.33
CA MET A 173 -15.36 -6.00 6.17
C MET A 173 -16.29 -4.84 6.55
N PRO A 174 -16.04 -3.63 6.03
CA PRO A 174 -16.94 -2.49 6.18
C PRO A 174 -18.36 -2.87 5.74
N ARG A 175 -19.38 -2.33 6.42
CA ARG A 175 -20.78 -2.62 6.08
C ARG A 175 -21.05 -2.23 4.63
N ARG A 176 -21.51 -3.20 3.84
CA ARG A 176 -21.93 -3.02 2.45
C ARG A 176 -23.10 -2.01 2.43
N PRO A 177 -23.25 -1.19 1.37
CA PRO A 177 -24.52 -0.53 1.11
C PRO A 177 -25.63 -1.58 1.14
N SER A 178 -26.71 -1.30 1.87
CA SER A 178 -27.80 -2.25 2.11
C SER A 178 -28.38 -2.86 0.83
N HIS A 179 -28.27 -2.16 -0.30
CA HIS A 179 -28.87 -2.55 -1.57
C HIS A 179 -27.93 -3.28 -2.53
N TRP A 180 -26.62 -3.35 -2.26
CA TRP A 180 -25.62 -3.90 -3.20
C TRP A 180 -25.98 -5.28 -3.77
N GLY A 181 -26.42 -6.20 -2.91
CA GLY A 181 -26.79 -7.54 -3.35
C GLY A 181 -28.08 -7.56 -4.19
N ALA A 182 -29.04 -6.68 -3.91
CA ALA A 182 -30.27 -6.57 -4.67
C ALA A 182 -30.01 -5.94 -6.04
N ASP A 183 -29.19 -4.89 -6.09
CA ASP A 183 -28.80 -4.19 -7.31
C ASP A 183 -28.06 -5.14 -8.26
N ALA A 184 -27.08 -5.89 -7.76
CA ALA A 184 -26.37 -6.90 -8.54
C ALA A 184 -27.29 -8.01 -9.08
N ARG A 185 -28.26 -8.49 -8.28
CA ARG A 185 -29.24 -9.49 -8.74
C ARG A 185 -30.12 -8.94 -9.85
N LYS A 186 -30.64 -7.72 -9.68
CA LYS A 186 -31.45 -7.06 -10.70
C LYS A 186 -30.65 -6.80 -11.98
N TRP A 187 -29.41 -6.34 -11.85
CA TRP A 187 -28.51 -6.06 -12.97
C TRP A 187 -28.26 -7.30 -13.84
N TYR A 188 -28.06 -8.47 -13.23
CA TYR A 188 -27.83 -9.72 -13.97
C TYR A 188 -29.10 -10.56 -14.21
N SER A 189 -30.30 -10.04 -13.90
CA SER A 189 -31.56 -10.80 -13.95
C SER A 189 -31.46 -12.13 -13.20
N GLY A 190 -30.76 -12.11 -12.06
CA GLY A 190 -30.33 -13.29 -11.31
C GLY A 190 -31.29 -13.76 -10.23
N ASN A 191 -32.50 -13.17 -10.11
CA ASN A 191 -33.53 -13.64 -9.19
C ASN A 191 -34.37 -14.73 -9.87
N GLY A 192 -34.63 -15.85 -9.17
CA GLY A 192 -35.35 -16.99 -9.77
C GLY A 192 -36.82 -16.74 -10.09
N ASP A 193 -37.47 -15.81 -9.40
CA ASP A 193 -38.85 -15.36 -9.65
C ASP A 193 -39.02 -14.79 -11.06
N GLU A 194 -38.05 -14.02 -11.56
CA GLU A 194 -38.01 -13.50 -12.93
C GLU A 194 -37.95 -14.61 -14.00
N HIS A 195 -37.63 -15.85 -13.60
CA HIS A 195 -37.49 -17.03 -14.47
C HIS A 195 -38.50 -18.15 -14.14
N GLY A 196 -39.57 -17.84 -13.40
CA GLY A 196 -40.64 -18.80 -13.08
C GLY A 196 -40.29 -19.81 -11.99
N LEU A 197 -39.25 -19.55 -11.19
CA LEU A 197 -38.80 -20.38 -10.06
C LEU A 197 -39.26 -19.83 -8.70
N GLU A 198 -40.41 -19.14 -8.68
CA GLU A 198 -40.94 -18.39 -7.52
C GLU A 198 -41.01 -19.21 -6.23
N ALA A 199 -41.31 -20.51 -6.33
CA ALA A 199 -41.45 -21.39 -5.17
C ALA A 199 -40.12 -21.74 -4.47
N GLN A 200 -38.96 -21.46 -5.08
CA GLN A 200 -37.68 -22.01 -4.63
C GLN A 200 -36.70 -20.98 -4.04
N GLU A 201 -37.08 -19.70 -3.90
CA GLU A 201 -36.22 -18.61 -3.43
C GLU A 201 -34.75 -18.78 -3.89
N CYS A 202 -34.53 -18.90 -5.20
CA CYS A 202 -33.22 -19.20 -5.74
C CYS A 202 -32.57 -17.98 -6.40
N THR A 203 -31.24 -18.00 -6.52
CA THR A 203 -30.45 -16.97 -7.17
C THR A 203 -29.40 -17.61 -8.05
N TRP A 204 -29.12 -16.98 -9.19
CA TRP A 204 -28.16 -17.46 -10.17
C TRP A 204 -26.70 -17.33 -9.68
N CYS A 205 -25.88 -18.34 -9.95
CA CYS A 205 -24.43 -18.26 -9.78
C CYS A 205 -23.73 -18.28 -11.15
N HIS A 206 -23.04 -17.18 -11.49
CA HIS A 206 -22.37 -17.04 -12.78
C HIS A 206 -21.26 -18.08 -13.02
N ILE A 207 -20.54 -18.46 -11.96
CA ILE A 207 -19.40 -19.36 -12.03
C ILE A 207 -19.84 -20.82 -12.20
N SER A 208 -20.84 -21.26 -11.43
CA SER A 208 -21.37 -22.62 -11.56
C SER A 208 -22.38 -22.76 -12.69
N GLY A 209 -22.95 -21.66 -13.19
CA GLY A 209 -24.01 -21.68 -14.20
C GLY A 209 -25.26 -22.40 -13.72
N GLN A 210 -25.60 -22.25 -12.43
CA GLN A 210 -26.69 -22.97 -11.76
C GLN A 210 -27.45 -22.04 -10.82
N TRP A 211 -28.73 -22.38 -10.58
CA TRP A 211 -29.55 -21.79 -9.54
C TRP A 211 -29.21 -22.43 -8.19
N HIS A 212 -28.99 -21.60 -7.16
CA HIS A 212 -28.77 -22.05 -5.78
C HIS A 212 -29.79 -21.39 -4.85
N PRO A 213 -30.03 -21.93 -3.65
CA PRO A 213 -30.80 -21.23 -2.63
C PRO A 213 -30.27 -19.81 -2.44
N LYS A 214 -31.16 -18.82 -2.32
CA LYS A 214 -30.81 -17.41 -2.16
C LYS A 214 -29.94 -17.18 -0.92
N SER A 215 -30.07 -18.01 0.11
CA SER A 215 -29.21 -18.02 1.29
C SER A 215 -27.75 -18.31 0.98
N ASP A 216 -27.47 -18.98 -0.13
CA ASP A 216 -26.15 -19.50 -0.48
C ASP A 216 -25.45 -18.65 -1.53
N ILE A 217 -26.13 -17.67 -2.12
CA ILE A 217 -25.57 -16.74 -3.10
C ILE A 217 -25.25 -15.38 -2.47
N GLU A 218 -24.09 -14.86 -2.81
CA GLU A 218 -23.69 -13.48 -2.54
C GLU A 218 -23.26 -12.75 -3.81
N ALA A 219 -23.48 -11.43 -3.82
CA ALA A 219 -22.86 -10.54 -4.80
C ALA A 219 -21.41 -10.26 -4.39
N ALA A 220 -20.48 -11.04 -4.95
CA ALA A 220 -19.05 -10.86 -4.78
C ALA A 220 -18.60 -9.58 -5.50
N ARG A 221 -17.75 -8.79 -4.85
CA ARG A 221 -17.08 -7.64 -5.49
C ARG A 221 -15.84 -8.13 -6.20
N ILE A 222 -15.60 -7.66 -7.41
CA ILE A 222 -14.38 -7.99 -8.15
C ILE A 222 -13.20 -7.18 -7.60
N VAL A 223 -13.38 -5.86 -7.53
CA VAL A 223 -12.50 -4.93 -6.79
C VAL A 223 -13.12 -4.69 -5.41
N PRO A 224 -12.41 -4.98 -4.31
CA PRO A 224 -12.95 -4.81 -2.95
C PRO A 224 -13.37 -3.37 -2.63
N PHE A 225 -14.11 -3.19 -1.53
CA PHE A 225 -14.48 -1.86 -1.05
C PHE A 225 -13.41 -1.25 -0.15
N PHE A 226 -13.08 0.01 -0.41
CA PHE A 226 -12.11 0.79 0.34
C PHE A 226 -12.78 2.04 0.91
N PRO A 227 -13.39 1.97 2.12
CA PRO A 227 -14.08 3.11 2.72
C PRO A 227 -13.13 4.25 3.06
N ASP A 228 -11.89 3.92 3.46
CA ASP A 228 -10.92 4.89 3.98
C ASP A 228 -10.23 5.68 2.87
N VAL A 229 -10.48 5.33 1.60
CA VAL A 229 -9.80 5.91 0.45
C VAL A 229 -10.79 6.17 -0.68
N ALA A 230 -11.45 7.32 -0.56
CA ALA A 230 -12.51 7.79 -1.46
C ALA A 230 -12.08 7.87 -2.94
N GLU A 231 -10.78 7.79 -3.24
CA GLU A 231 -10.22 8.03 -4.57
C GLU A 231 -9.42 6.84 -5.13
N ILE A 232 -9.44 5.67 -4.49
CA ILE A 232 -8.67 4.49 -4.96
C ILE A 232 -9.04 4.08 -6.40
N GLY A 233 -10.31 4.21 -6.78
CA GLY A 233 -10.75 3.92 -8.14
C GLY A 233 -10.10 4.86 -9.16
N GLU A 234 -9.83 6.11 -8.80
CA GLU A 234 -9.13 7.06 -9.65
C GLU A 234 -7.62 6.81 -9.69
N ILE A 235 -7.05 6.37 -8.58
CA ILE A 235 -5.64 5.96 -8.50
C ILE A 235 -5.39 4.74 -9.39
N LEU A 236 -6.22 3.70 -9.27
CA LEU A 236 -6.06 2.46 -10.04
C LEU A 236 -6.48 2.62 -11.52
N PHE A 237 -7.63 3.25 -11.75
CA PHE A 237 -8.31 3.24 -13.06
C PHE A 237 -8.39 4.61 -13.75
N GLY A 238 -7.82 5.65 -13.15
CA GLY A 238 -7.71 6.98 -13.77
C GLY A 238 -9.05 7.71 -13.92
N SER A 239 -9.10 8.66 -14.87
CA SER A 239 -10.32 9.35 -15.27
C SER A 239 -11.37 8.43 -15.88
N LYS A 240 -10.97 7.21 -16.28
CA LYS A 240 -11.87 6.13 -16.75
C LYS A 240 -12.46 5.31 -15.60
N LYS A 241 -12.52 5.86 -14.37
CA LYS A 241 -13.18 5.21 -13.24
C LYS A 241 -14.66 5.00 -13.57
N GLU A 242 -15.00 3.80 -14.03
CA GLU A 242 -16.35 3.30 -13.80
C GLU A 242 -16.51 3.20 -12.29
N SER A 243 -17.65 3.65 -11.77
CA SER A 243 -17.85 3.69 -10.32
C SER A 243 -17.67 2.29 -9.74
N LEU A 244 -16.77 2.15 -8.75
CA LEU A 244 -16.58 0.90 -7.99
C LEU A 244 -17.84 0.45 -7.24
N ILE A 245 -18.84 1.33 -7.18
CA ILE A 245 -20.16 1.15 -6.57
C ILE A 245 -21.19 0.68 -7.60
N ARG A 246 -20.85 0.58 -8.89
CA ARG A 246 -21.72 0.00 -9.91
C ARG A 246 -21.65 -1.52 -9.95
N GLU A 247 -22.72 -2.10 -10.47
CA GLU A 247 -23.01 -3.53 -10.53
C GLU A 247 -22.03 -4.28 -11.45
N GLY A 248 -21.41 -3.59 -12.40
CA GLY A 248 -20.32 -4.14 -13.22
C GLY A 248 -19.06 -4.52 -12.42
N ASN A 249 -18.92 -4.04 -11.17
CA ASN A 249 -17.91 -4.50 -10.20
C ASN A 249 -18.41 -5.68 -9.34
N SER A 250 -19.42 -6.42 -9.82
CA SER A 250 -20.02 -7.52 -9.08
C SER A 250 -20.21 -8.78 -9.92
N LEU A 251 -20.21 -9.93 -9.24
CA LEU A 251 -20.65 -11.21 -9.77
C LEU A 251 -21.46 -11.94 -8.69
N LEU A 252 -22.58 -12.55 -9.08
CA LEU A 252 -23.33 -13.45 -8.21
C LEU A 252 -22.62 -14.81 -8.15
N MET A 253 -22.23 -15.23 -6.94
CA MET A 253 -21.47 -16.45 -6.69
C MET A 253 -22.01 -17.18 -5.45
N SER A 254 -21.89 -18.51 -5.42
CA SER A 254 -22.14 -19.23 -4.18
C SER A 254 -21.11 -18.83 -3.11
N LYS A 255 -21.49 -18.83 -1.84
CA LYS A 255 -20.63 -18.42 -0.71
C LYS A 255 -19.28 -19.12 -0.72
N LEU A 256 -19.27 -20.40 -1.07
CA LEU A 256 -18.05 -21.20 -1.13
C LEU A 256 -17.15 -20.81 -2.32
N ILE A 257 -17.71 -20.67 -3.52
CA ILE A 257 -16.96 -20.18 -4.69
C ILE A 257 -16.43 -18.75 -4.44
N LYS A 258 -17.26 -17.89 -3.85
CA LYS A 258 -16.87 -16.55 -3.44
C LYS A 258 -15.67 -16.59 -2.48
N SER A 259 -15.65 -17.51 -1.52
CA SER A 259 -14.50 -17.65 -0.61
C SER A 259 -13.21 -17.97 -1.36
N TRP A 260 -13.26 -18.82 -2.38
CA TRP A 260 -12.10 -19.12 -3.23
C TRP A 260 -11.68 -17.94 -4.09
N PHE A 261 -12.65 -17.21 -4.63
CA PHE A 261 -12.43 -15.99 -5.41
C PHE A 261 -11.78 -14.88 -4.58
N ASP A 262 -12.25 -14.67 -3.34
CA ASP A 262 -11.69 -13.66 -2.42
C ASP A 262 -10.27 -14.03 -1.95
N LYS A 263 -9.96 -15.32 -1.81
CA LYS A 263 -8.63 -15.86 -1.44
C LYS A 263 -7.66 -15.98 -2.61
N TYR A 264 -8.09 -15.55 -3.80
CA TYR A 264 -7.33 -15.66 -5.05
C TYR A 264 -6.89 -17.10 -5.37
N ASP A 265 -7.68 -18.09 -4.99
CA ASP A 265 -7.45 -19.48 -5.42
C ASP A 265 -8.12 -19.78 -6.77
N LEU A 266 -9.00 -18.89 -7.22
CA LEU A 266 -9.72 -18.92 -8.50
C LEU A 266 -9.59 -17.54 -9.16
N VAL A 267 -9.28 -17.52 -10.45
CA VAL A 267 -9.27 -16.31 -11.29
C VAL A 267 -10.29 -16.41 -12.41
N ILE A 268 -10.65 -15.25 -12.95
CA ILE A 268 -11.51 -15.15 -14.14
C ILE A 268 -10.68 -14.53 -15.25
N VAL A 269 -10.66 -15.18 -16.41
CA VAL A 269 -9.92 -14.74 -17.59
C VAL A 269 -10.81 -14.77 -18.84
N PRO A 270 -10.49 -14.02 -19.90
CA PRO A 270 -11.20 -14.11 -21.17
C PRO A 270 -11.16 -15.53 -21.76
N VAL A 271 -12.23 -15.93 -22.44
CA VAL A 271 -12.25 -17.20 -23.20
C VAL A 271 -11.36 -17.09 -24.44
N ASP A 272 -11.45 -15.95 -25.14
CA ASP A 272 -10.68 -15.64 -26.34
C ASP A 272 -9.97 -14.30 -26.17
N VAL A 273 -8.64 -14.31 -26.37
CA VAL A 273 -7.78 -13.13 -26.26
C VAL A 273 -8.07 -12.13 -27.38
N ASN A 274 -8.66 -12.56 -28.50
CA ASN A 274 -8.98 -11.72 -29.64
C ASN A 274 -10.39 -11.10 -29.57
N GLU A 275 -11.17 -11.43 -28.54
CA GLU A 275 -12.55 -10.96 -28.41
C GLU A 275 -12.61 -9.53 -27.84
N LEU A 276 -13.08 -8.58 -28.65
CA LEU A 276 -13.22 -7.17 -28.28
C LEU A 276 -14.61 -6.63 -28.69
N PRO A 277 -15.44 -6.12 -27.75
CA PRO A 277 -15.27 -6.16 -26.30
C PRO A 277 -15.36 -7.60 -25.76
N ILE A 278 -14.73 -7.87 -24.60
CA ILE A 278 -14.74 -9.18 -23.97
C ILE A 278 -16.14 -9.46 -23.40
N THR A 279 -16.85 -10.42 -23.99
CA THR A 279 -18.18 -10.86 -23.53
C THR A 279 -18.16 -12.24 -22.88
N ARG A 280 -17.17 -13.07 -23.21
CA ARG A 280 -17.03 -14.42 -22.66
C ARG A 280 -15.86 -14.53 -21.70
N TRP A 281 -16.14 -15.11 -20.54
CA TRP A 281 -15.23 -15.24 -19.41
C TRP A 281 -15.20 -16.69 -18.96
N LYS A 282 -14.06 -17.20 -18.54
CA LYS A 282 -13.93 -18.52 -17.94
C LYS A 282 -13.20 -18.44 -16.61
N THR A 283 -13.44 -19.42 -15.74
CA THR A 283 -12.70 -19.57 -14.50
C THR A 283 -11.47 -20.42 -14.69
N GLU A 284 -10.40 -20.12 -13.96
CA GLU A 284 -9.23 -20.99 -13.84
C GLU A 284 -8.83 -21.14 -12.38
N LEU A 285 -8.57 -22.38 -11.96
CA LEU A 285 -8.11 -22.67 -10.61
C LEU A 285 -6.59 -22.50 -10.52
N LEU A 286 -6.17 -21.70 -9.56
CA LEU A 286 -4.75 -21.47 -9.28
C LEU A 286 -4.20 -22.50 -8.30
N ASN A 287 -5.03 -22.91 -7.33
CA ASN A 287 -4.64 -23.85 -6.28
C ASN A 287 -5.08 -25.28 -6.60
N ARG A 288 -4.11 -26.18 -6.84
CA ARG A 288 -4.37 -27.58 -7.20
C ARG A 288 -5.09 -28.35 -6.10
N HIS A 289 -4.87 -28.02 -4.83
CA HIS A 289 -5.51 -28.72 -3.72
C HIS A 289 -7.03 -28.52 -3.72
N MET A 290 -7.51 -27.39 -4.24
CA MET A 290 -8.94 -27.12 -4.27
C MET A 290 -9.71 -27.96 -5.27
N ARG A 291 -9.06 -28.54 -6.29
CA ARG A 291 -9.74 -29.33 -7.33
C ARG A 291 -10.61 -30.46 -6.75
N LYS A 292 -10.21 -31.01 -5.61
CA LYS A 292 -10.91 -32.08 -4.89
C LYS A 292 -11.96 -31.58 -3.89
N CYS A 293 -12.12 -30.27 -3.73
CA CYS A 293 -13.10 -29.68 -2.83
C CYS A 293 -14.48 -29.65 -3.52
N TYR A 294 -15.53 -29.98 -2.76
CA TYR A 294 -16.90 -29.84 -3.20
C TYR A 294 -17.36 -28.39 -3.09
N TYR A 295 -18.05 -27.86 -4.10
CA TYR A 295 -18.74 -26.57 -3.99
C TYR A 295 -20.27 -26.72 -3.82
N THR A 296 -20.81 -27.89 -4.13
CA THR A 296 -22.14 -28.37 -3.74
C THR A 296 -22.07 -29.86 -3.38
N ALA A 297 -23.17 -30.45 -2.90
CA ALA A 297 -23.24 -31.87 -2.55
C ALA A 297 -22.86 -32.83 -3.70
N SER A 298 -22.93 -32.38 -4.96
CA SER A 298 -22.71 -33.23 -6.13
C SER A 298 -21.69 -32.70 -7.13
N HIS A 299 -21.04 -31.56 -6.86
CA HIS A 299 -20.12 -30.94 -7.81
C HIS A 299 -18.79 -30.56 -7.16
N MET A 300 -17.70 -30.86 -7.85
CA MET A 300 -16.33 -30.58 -7.42
C MET A 300 -15.76 -29.31 -8.07
N ALA A 301 -14.81 -28.67 -7.40
CA ALA A 301 -14.18 -27.45 -7.91
C ALA A 301 -13.43 -27.69 -9.23
N GLU A 302 -12.93 -28.90 -9.48
CA GLU A 302 -12.30 -29.23 -10.77
C GLU A 302 -13.21 -28.98 -11.98
N GLU A 303 -14.53 -29.09 -11.80
CA GLU A 303 -15.52 -28.79 -12.84
C GLU A 303 -15.62 -27.30 -13.16
N LEU A 304 -15.08 -26.44 -12.29
CA LEU A 304 -14.99 -25.00 -12.51
C LEU A 304 -13.72 -24.63 -13.28
N ASP A 305 -12.69 -25.48 -13.33
CA ASP A 305 -11.44 -25.15 -14.02
C ASP A 305 -11.63 -25.16 -15.54
N GLY A 306 -11.48 -24.00 -16.18
CA GLY A 306 -11.77 -23.78 -17.60
C GLY A 306 -13.25 -23.55 -17.93
N LYS A 307 -14.15 -23.56 -16.94
CA LYS A 307 -15.59 -23.40 -17.17
C LYS A 307 -15.96 -21.97 -17.55
N GLU A 308 -16.72 -21.81 -18.62
CA GLU A 308 -17.26 -20.52 -19.04
C GLU A 308 -18.34 -20.03 -18.08
N LEU A 309 -18.29 -18.74 -17.72
CA LEU A 309 -19.31 -18.08 -16.92
C LEU A 309 -20.60 -17.96 -17.75
N VAL A 310 -21.73 -18.23 -17.11
CA VAL A 310 -23.04 -18.14 -17.76
C VAL A 310 -23.78 -16.91 -17.24
N PHE A 311 -24.17 -16.02 -18.15
CA PHE A 311 -24.95 -14.81 -17.87
C PHE A 311 -26.38 -14.97 -18.41
N LEU A 312 -27.37 -14.47 -17.67
CA LEU A 312 -28.79 -14.56 -18.04
C LEU A 312 -29.25 -13.42 -18.95
N ASN A 313 -28.40 -12.42 -19.18
CA ASN A 313 -28.65 -11.27 -20.05
C ASN A 313 -27.33 -10.80 -20.69
N ASP A 314 -27.33 -9.64 -21.36
CA ASP A 314 -26.15 -9.09 -22.05
C ASP A 314 -25.17 -8.34 -21.13
N ASN A 315 -25.48 -8.19 -19.84
CA ASN A 315 -24.62 -7.49 -18.91
C ASN A 315 -23.38 -8.34 -18.56
N ARG A 316 -22.22 -7.69 -18.48
CA ARG A 316 -20.93 -8.32 -18.21
C ARG A 316 -20.16 -7.58 -17.10
N PRO A 317 -19.26 -8.26 -16.38
CA PRO A 317 -18.35 -7.58 -15.48
C PRO A 317 -17.42 -6.66 -16.27
N VAL A 318 -17.03 -5.54 -15.67
CA VAL A 318 -16.13 -4.59 -16.33
C VAL A 318 -14.73 -5.21 -16.42
N SER A 319 -14.19 -5.32 -17.63
CA SER A 319 -12.92 -6.02 -17.89
C SER A 319 -11.76 -5.49 -17.05
N ARG A 320 -11.71 -4.19 -16.75
CA ARG A 320 -10.66 -3.57 -15.92
C ARG A 320 -10.66 -4.09 -14.48
N PHE A 321 -11.83 -4.39 -13.93
CA PHE A 321 -11.98 -4.92 -12.58
C PHE A 321 -11.53 -6.37 -12.54
N VAL A 322 -11.93 -7.15 -13.55
CA VAL A 322 -11.48 -8.55 -13.68
C VAL A 322 -9.96 -8.63 -13.87
N TYR A 323 -9.39 -7.75 -14.70
CA TYR A 323 -7.94 -7.63 -14.87
C TYR A 323 -7.23 -7.27 -13.56
N PHE A 324 -7.77 -6.34 -12.78
CA PHE A 324 -7.24 -6.01 -11.47
C PHE A 324 -7.20 -7.24 -10.54
N HIS A 325 -8.31 -7.98 -10.46
CA HIS A 325 -8.38 -9.19 -9.64
C HIS A 325 -7.35 -10.24 -10.10
N PHE A 326 -7.21 -10.44 -11.41
CA PHE A 326 -6.22 -11.34 -12.00
C PHE A 326 -4.78 -10.96 -11.62
N VAL A 327 -4.39 -9.70 -11.78
CA VAL A 327 -3.04 -9.22 -11.39
C VAL A 327 -2.80 -9.44 -9.90
N MET A 328 -3.78 -9.09 -9.05
CA MET A 328 -3.68 -9.32 -7.62
C MET A 328 -3.53 -10.81 -7.28
N ALA A 329 -4.21 -11.70 -8.00
CA ALA A 329 -4.08 -13.14 -7.80
C ALA A 329 -2.67 -13.66 -8.08
N LEU A 330 -2.02 -13.16 -9.14
CA LEU A 330 -0.65 -13.54 -9.49
C LEU A 330 0.38 -13.03 -8.49
N ILE A 331 0.20 -11.80 -8.03
CA ILE A 331 1.03 -11.24 -6.95
C ILE A 331 0.87 -12.10 -5.70
N ARG A 332 -0.37 -12.40 -5.31
CA ARG A 332 -0.72 -13.18 -4.12
C ARG A 332 -0.16 -14.59 -4.13
N ILE A 333 -0.34 -15.33 -5.22
CA ILE A 333 0.11 -16.73 -5.30
C ILE A 333 1.63 -16.83 -5.13
N LYS A 334 2.39 -15.84 -5.63
CA LYS A 334 3.83 -15.81 -5.46
C LYS A 334 4.26 -15.35 -4.06
N ASP A 335 3.71 -14.25 -3.57
CA ASP A 335 4.10 -13.69 -2.27
C ASP A 335 3.84 -14.69 -1.13
N THR A 336 2.68 -15.35 -1.19
CA THR A 336 2.33 -16.43 -0.24
C THR A 336 3.01 -17.76 -0.54
N LYS A 337 3.87 -17.83 -1.58
CA LYS A 337 4.58 -19.02 -2.04
C LYS A 337 3.68 -20.25 -2.16
N LYS A 338 2.46 -20.07 -2.67
CA LYS A 338 1.51 -21.16 -2.88
C LYS A 338 2.12 -22.21 -3.81
N ASP A 339 1.82 -23.48 -3.55
CA ASP A 339 2.39 -24.59 -4.33
C ASP A 339 2.11 -24.43 -5.83
N GLY A 340 3.18 -24.55 -6.64
CA GLY A 340 3.13 -24.43 -8.09
C GLY A 340 2.98 -23.00 -8.64
N TRP A 341 3.22 -21.96 -7.83
CA TRP A 341 3.14 -20.57 -8.29
C TRP A 341 4.04 -20.27 -9.48
N GLU A 342 5.23 -20.87 -9.58
CA GLU A 342 6.15 -20.69 -10.71
C GLU A 342 5.52 -21.16 -12.01
N ASN A 343 4.82 -22.30 -11.98
CA ASN A 343 4.15 -22.87 -13.13
C ASN A 343 2.95 -22.00 -13.57
N VAL A 344 2.21 -21.46 -12.61
CA VAL A 344 1.09 -20.53 -12.88
C VAL A 344 1.63 -19.27 -13.55
N TRP A 345 2.72 -18.71 -13.04
CA TRP A 345 3.38 -17.54 -13.60
C TRP A 345 3.90 -17.80 -15.01
N ALA A 346 4.65 -18.90 -15.21
CA ALA A 346 5.16 -19.28 -16.52
C ALA A 346 4.03 -19.46 -17.56
N ARG A 347 2.93 -20.13 -17.16
CA ARG A 347 1.76 -20.32 -18.01
C ARG A 347 1.17 -19.00 -18.48
N TYR A 348 0.91 -18.07 -17.57
CA TYR A 348 0.31 -16.79 -17.96
C TYR A 348 1.30 -15.85 -18.66
N TYR A 349 2.60 -16.05 -18.45
CA TYR A 349 3.64 -15.31 -19.16
C TYR A 349 3.57 -15.57 -20.66
N GLU A 350 3.32 -16.82 -21.02
CA GLU A 350 3.16 -17.24 -22.40
C GLU A 350 1.76 -16.93 -22.94
N GLN A 351 0.71 -17.20 -22.17
CA GLN A 351 -0.67 -17.12 -22.66
C GLN A 351 -1.21 -15.70 -22.82
N ARG A 352 -0.79 -14.76 -21.94
CA ARG A 352 -1.28 -13.38 -21.90
C ARG A 352 -2.79 -13.27 -22.16
N PRO A 353 -3.64 -13.79 -21.25
CA PRO A 353 -5.04 -14.06 -21.54
C PRO A 353 -5.90 -12.81 -21.75
N PHE A 354 -5.38 -11.61 -21.46
CA PHE A 354 -6.07 -10.35 -21.69
C PHE A 354 -5.59 -9.70 -22.99
N PRO A 355 -6.49 -9.22 -23.86
CA PRO A 355 -6.11 -8.53 -25.09
C PRO A 355 -5.23 -7.30 -24.80
N THR A 356 -4.08 -7.26 -25.46
CA THR A 356 -3.20 -6.08 -25.51
C THR A 356 -3.68 -5.13 -26.62
N PRO A 357 -3.82 -3.79 -26.43
CA PRO A 357 -3.72 -3.00 -25.20
C PRO A 357 -5.08 -2.40 -24.79
N GLY A 358 -5.71 -2.95 -23.75
CA GLY A 358 -6.81 -2.29 -23.04
C GLY A 358 -6.27 -1.39 -21.93
N PRO A 359 -6.76 -0.15 -21.74
CA PRO A 359 -6.36 0.73 -20.63
C PRO A 359 -7.00 0.25 -19.32
N TYR A 360 -6.57 -0.91 -18.83
CA TYR A 360 -7.19 -1.58 -17.69
C TYR A 360 -6.75 -0.95 -16.36
N MET A 361 -5.48 -0.57 -16.22
CA MET A 361 -4.95 0.01 -14.98
C MET A 361 -3.80 0.99 -15.27
N ARG A 362 -3.52 1.93 -14.37
CA ARG A 362 -2.34 2.81 -14.49
C ARG A 362 -1.05 2.00 -14.43
N ARG A 363 -0.11 2.27 -15.35
CA ARG A 363 1.21 1.62 -15.40
C ARG A 363 1.98 1.78 -14.09
N SER A 364 2.02 3.00 -13.55
CA SER A 364 2.68 3.30 -12.27
C SER A 364 2.15 2.46 -11.09
N MET A 365 0.84 2.17 -11.06
CA MET A 365 0.25 1.35 -9.99
C MET A 365 0.59 -0.13 -10.11
N LEU A 366 0.61 -0.66 -11.34
CA LEU A 366 1.05 -2.02 -11.57
C LEU A 366 2.52 -2.20 -11.20
N LEU A 367 3.37 -1.22 -11.52
CA LEU A 367 4.78 -1.23 -11.16
C LEU A 367 4.96 -1.18 -9.64
N ALA A 368 4.23 -0.29 -8.95
CA ALA A 368 4.26 -0.19 -7.49
C ALA A 368 3.84 -1.50 -6.81
N LEU A 369 2.77 -2.15 -7.30
CA LEU A 369 2.32 -3.46 -6.82
C LEU A 369 3.39 -4.54 -7.04
N ALA A 370 4.02 -4.58 -8.21
CA ALA A 370 5.01 -5.59 -8.55
C ALA A 370 6.32 -5.46 -7.75
N THR A 371 6.84 -4.23 -7.64
CA THR A 371 8.05 -3.91 -6.88
C THR A 371 7.87 -4.25 -5.41
N HIS A 372 6.68 -4.00 -4.88
CA HIS A 372 6.43 -4.14 -3.45
C HIS A 372 6.47 -5.58 -2.95
N PHE A 373 5.88 -6.53 -3.67
CA PHE A 373 5.77 -7.93 -3.23
C PHE A 373 6.92 -8.82 -3.71
N GLY A 374 8.04 -8.23 -4.15
CA GLY A 374 9.17 -8.97 -4.72
C GLY A 374 8.74 -9.90 -5.88
N ALA A 375 7.67 -9.53 -6.59
CA ALA A 375 6.84 -10.51 -7.28
C ALA A 375 7.39 -10.99 -8.64
N ALA A 376 8.52 -10.47 -9.13
CA ALA A 376 9.30 -11.11 -10.20
C ALA A 376 10.65 -10.43 -10.37
N ASP A 377 11.51 -11.05 -11.18
CA ASP A 377 12.42 -10.30 -12.02
C ASP A 377 11.62 -9.19 -12.72
N MET A 378 11.89 -7.93 -12.36
CA MET A 378 11.09 -6.74 -12.73
C MET A 378 10.80 -6.68 -14.23
N ASN A 379 11.69 -7.24 -15.05
CA ASN A 379 11.57 -7.35 -16.50
C ASN A 379 10.30 -8.09 -16.96
N VAL A 380 9.86 -9.12 -16.22
CA VAL A 380 8.69 -9.94 -16.58
C VAL A 380 7.40 -9.16 -16.37
N VAL A 381 7.26 -8.52 -15.21
CA VAL A 381 6.08 -7.74 -14.87
C VAL A 381 6.06 -6.46 -15.70
N GLU A 382 7.22 -5.83 -15.92
CA GLU A 382 7.35 -4.68 -16.81
C GLU A 382 6.90 -5.01 -18.24
N SER A 383 7.22 -6.20 -18.77
CA SER A 383 6.76 -6.63 -20.10
C SER A 383 5.24 -6.82 -20.23
N TRP A 384 4.54 -7.14 -19.14
CA TRP A 384 3.07 -7.23 -19.13
C TRP A 384 2.42 -5.87 -18.93
N ILE A 385 3.05 -5.03 -18.11
CA ILE A 385 2.59 -3.69 -17.76
C ILE A 385 2.77 -2.73 -18.94
N GLN A 386 3.84 -2.88 -19.71
CA GLN A 386 4.12 -2.06 -20.89
C GLN A 386 3.00 -2.14 -21.94
N ASP A 387 2.36 -3.31 -22.01
CA ASP A 387 1.34 -3.64 -23.01
C ASP A 387 -0.10 -3.41 -22.52
N ASN A 388 -0.37 -3.43 -21.20
CA ASN A 388 -1.73 -3.37 -20.64
C ASN A 388 -1.99 -2.16 -19.71
N GLY A 389 -0.97 -1.34 -19.46
CA GLY A 389 -1.09 -0.10 -18.71
C GLY A 389 -1.50 1.07 -19.59
N PHE A 390 -2.25 2.03 -19.03
CA PHE A 390 -2.41 3.35 -19.67
C PHE A 390 -1.63 4.41 -18.91
N GLU A 391 -1.01 5.33 -19.65
CA GLU A 391 -0.57 6.63 -19.16
C GLU A 391 -0.86 7.72 -20.20
N SER A 392 -1.69 8.69 -19.81
CA SER A 392 -1.15 10.05 -19.79
C SER A 392 -0.19 10.06 -18.61
N PRO A 393 1.09 10.44 -18.77
CA PRO A 393 2.07 10.33 -17.70
C PRO A 393 1.53 11.01 -16.44
N LEU A 394 1.44 10.27 -15.34
CA LEU A 394 1.75 10.93 -14.07
C LEU A 394 3.22 11.29 -14.23
N LYS A 395 3.56 12.56 -14.36
CA LYS A 395 4.95 13.02 -14.37
C LYS A 395 5.52 12.83 -12.97
N LEU A 396 5.67 11.58 -12.56
CA LEU A 396 6.40 11.19 -11.38
C LEU A 396 7.84 11.06 -11.82
N THR A 397 8.67 11.90 -11.25
CA THR A 397 10.12 11.77 -11.26
C THR A 397 10.53 10.41 -10.68
N GLU A 398 11.74 9.98 -11.03
CA GLU A 398 12.34 8.75 -10.52
C GLU A 398 12.40 8.76 -8.97
N ASP A 399 12.60 9.94 -8.39
CA ASP A 399 12.59 10.18 -6.94
C ASP A 399 11.19 9.95 -6.33
N GLU A 400 10.12 10.41 -6.98
CA GLU A 400 8.74 10.18 -6.53
C GLU A 400 8.37 8.69 -6.60
N THR A 401 8.83 8.00 -7.63
CA THR A 401 8.59 6.55 -7.80
C THR A 401 9.31 5.75 -6.70
N THR A 402 10.57 6.11 -6.44
CA THR A 402 11.41 5.47 -5.41
C THR A 402 10.85 5.71 -4.01
N GLU A 403 10.37 6.91 -3.70
CA GLU A 403 9.79 7.23 -2.41
C GLU A 403 8.44 6.53 -2.16
N VAL A 404 7.60 6.40 -3.21
CA VAL A 404 6.38 5.59 -3.14
C VAL A 404 6.73 4.14 -2.82
N ALA A 405 7.69 3.53 -3.53
CA ALA A 405 8.11 2.16 -3.26
C ALA A 405 8.64 1.98 -1.82
N ARG A 406 9.42 2.95 -1.32
CA ARG A 406 10.04 2.93 0.00
C ARG A 406 9.01 2.95 1.15
N ARG A 407 7.98 3.79 1.10
CA ARG A 407 6.97 3.87 2.19
C ARG A 407 6.02 2.67 2.22
N VAL A 408 5.76 2.08 1.06
CA VAL A 408 5.00 0.82 1.00
C VAL A 408 5.80 -0.29 1.70
N HIS A 409 7.13 -0.34 1.52
CA HIS A 409 8.02 -1.25 2.27
C HIS A 409 7.96 -1.01 3.80
N GLU A 410 8.11 0.23 4.28
CA GLU A 410 8.03 0.54 5.72
C GLU A 410 6.69 0.14 6.37
N THR A 411 5.59 0.34 5.66
CA THR A 411 4.25 0.02 6.18
C THR A 411 4.02 -1.49 6.29
N VAL A 412 4.66 -2.27 5.41
CA VAL A 412 4.65 -3.75 5.46
C VAL A 412 5.49 -4.30 6.59
N GLU A 413 6.72 -3.83 6.75
CA GLU A 413 7.59 -4.25 7.87
C GLU A 413 6.91 -3.98 9.21
N ALA A 414 6.30 -2.80 9.36
CA ALA A 414 5.54 -2.45 10.56
C ALA A 414 4.30 -3.36 10.77
N ALA A 415 3.73 -3.90 9.70
CA ALA A 415 2.59 -4.82 9.79
C ALA A 415 3.00 -6.25 10.15
N TYR A 416 4.10 -6.75 9.59
CA TYR A 416 4.68 -8.04 9.98
C TYR A 416 5.11 -8.03 11.44
N ALA A 417 5.79 -6.97 11.90
CA ALA A 417 6.17 -6.82 13.31
C ALA A 417 4.95 -6.81 14.26
N ARG A 418 3.80 -6.25 13.83
CA ARG A 418 2.55 -6.29 14.62
C ARG A 418 1.91 -7.68 14.63
N ALA A 419 2.02 -8.44 13.54
CA ALA A 419 1.48 -9.80 13.46
C ALA A 419 2.30 -10.78 14.31
N GLU A 420 3.63 -10.66 14.29
CA GLU A 420 4.52 -11.48 15.14
C GLU A 420 4.29 -11.21 16.64
N HIS A 421 3.92 -9.99 17.03
CA HIS A 421 3.57 -9.67 18.42
C HIS A 421 2.19 -10.18 18.87
N LEU A 422 1.31 -10.61 17.96
CA LEU A 422 0.01 -11.19 18.30
C LEU A 422 0.06 -12.72 18.45
N GLU A 423 1.19 -13.34 18.16
CA GLU A 423 1.42 -14.79 18.30
C GLU A 423 2.08 -15.19 19.62
N ASP A 424 2.13 -14.31 20.63
CA ASP A 424 2.49 -14.68 22.00
C ASP A 424 1.19 -14.84 22.82
N PRO A 425 0.63 -16.06 22.95
CA PRO A 425 -0.52 -16.30 23.78
C PRO A 425 -0.03 -16.39 25.22
N ASP A 426 0.00 -15.24 25.90
CA ASP A 426 0.09 -15.22 27.35
C ASP A 426 -1.16 -15.89 27.90
N HIS A 427 -1.01 -17.16 28.27
CA HIS A 427 -1.98 -17.99 28.94
C HIS A 427 -2.26 -17.43 30.34
N GLY A 428 -3.17 -16.45 30.42
CA GLY A 428 -3.85 -16.05 31.64
C GLY A 428 -5.18 -16.77 31.79
N ASP A 429 -5.15 -17.89 32.49
CA ASP A 429 -6.27 -18.78 32.84
C ASP A 429 -7.45 -18.02 33.50
N PRO A 430 -8.71 -18.18 33.05
CA PRO A 430 -9.86 -17.67 33.78
C PRO A 430 -10.22 -18.61 34.93
N GLU A 431 -9.80 -18.27 36.15
CA GLU A 431 -10.36 -18.89 37.36
C GLU A 431 -11.86 -18.59 37.49
N ASP A 432 -12.64 -19.61 37.11
CA ASP A 432 -13.69 -20.24 37.93
C ASP A 432 -14.52 -19.30 38.82
N VAL A 433 -15.61 -18.76 38.26
CA VAL A 433 -16.72 -18.23 39.06
C VAL A 433 -17.82 -19.28 39.06
N SER A 434 -17.80 -20.10 40.10
CA SER A 434 -18.88 -21.01 40.47
C SER A 434 -20.15 -20.22 40.80
N ASP A 435 -21.21 -20.44 40.02
CA ASP A 435 -22.58 -20.07 40.38
C ASP A 435 -23.03 -20.92 41.58
N ASP A 436 -23.13 -20.29 42.75
CA ASP A 436 -23.82 -20.84 43.90
C ASP A 436 -25.32 -20.47 43.82
N ASN A 437 -26.11 -21.51 43.96
CA ASN A 437 -27.55 -21.55 43.76
C ASN A 437 -28.18 -21.52 45.17
N SER A 438 -28.92 -20.47 45.52
CA SER A 438 -29.82 -20.54 46.68
C SER A 438 -31.04 -19.63 46.51
N GLU A 439 -32.18 -20.29 46.30
CA GLU A 439 -33.51 -20.02 46.87
C GLU A 439 -33.96 -18.56 47.13
N GLN A 440 -34.98 -18.11 46.39
CA GLN A 440 -36.33 -17.82 46.95
C GLN A 440 -37.38 -17.61 45.86
#